data_AF-A7SZP4-F1
#
_entry.id   AF-A7SZP4-F1
#
_cell.length_a   1.000
_cell.length_b   1.000
_cell.length_c   1.000
_cell.angle_alpha   90.00
_cell.angle_beta   90.00
_cell.angle_gamma   90.00
#
_symmetry.space_group_name_H-M   'P 1'
#
loop_
_entity.id
_entity.type
_entity.pdbx_description
1 polymer ?
#
loop_
_entity_poly.entity_id
_entity_poly.type
_entity_poly.pdbx_seq_one_letter_code
_entity_poly.pdbx_strand_id
1 'polypeptide(L)'
;MAVNFIALSKLFILALYTYNLVSLQVSKPIQDTYPWTAYNISSTLARISLNQARVITNRSNDTPATEALAELGWQNLETQRAKTKAKQMFKVLHDMAPNCLTDLFSLKKNITNYNLRGSSTSLQLPLPKTEFMKKSFSYDGAKLWNSLPEASRDCTSLSSFVRELEAHTFI
;
A
#
# COMPACT_ATOMS: atom_id res chain seq x y z
N MET A 1 13.84 20.42 24.65
CA MET A 1 12.58 19.71 25.00
C MET A 1 11.74 19.27 23.80
N ALA A 2 11.82 19.91 22.62
CA ALA A 2 11.03 19.54 21.43
C ALA A 2 11.47 18.24 20.70
N VAL A 3 12.75 17.87 20.79
CA VAL A 3 13.30 16.70 20.08
C VAL A 3 12.71 15.37 20.60
N ASN A 4 12.37 15.31 21.88
CA ASN A 4 11.76 14.12 22.50
C ASN A 4 10.31 13.89 22.05
N PHE A 5 9.57 14.94 21.69
CA PHE A 5 8.17 14.80 21.29
C PHE A 5 8.04 14.22 19.87
N ILE A 6 8.95 14.59 18.98
CA ILE A 6 9.04 14.02 17.62
C ILE A 6 9.55 12.58 17.66
N ALA A 7 10.47 12.26 18.56
CA ALA A 7 10.93 10.89 18.76
C ALA A 7 9.81 9.99 19.33
N LEU A 8 9.06 10.49 20.32
CA LEU A 8 7.90 9.80 20.90
C LEU A 8 6.77 9.61 19.89
N SER A 9 6.49 10.60 19.03
CA SER A 9 5.47 10.46 17.98
C SER A 9 5.88 9.45 16.91
N LYS A 10 7.16 9.42 16.52
CA LYS A 10 7.70 8.40 15.60
C LYS A 10 7.63 6.99 16.20
N LEU A 11 7.95 6.83 17.49
CA LEU A 11 7.85 5.56 18.19
C LEU A 11 6.39 5.11 18.36
N PHE A 12 5.46 6.04 18.59
CA PHE A 12 4.03 5.75 18.67
C PHE A 12 3.44 5.35 17.32
N ILE A 13 3.86 6.00 16.23
CA ILE A 13 3.49 5.63 14.85
C ILE A 13 4.06 4.25 14.48
N LEU A 14 5.32 3.96 14.85
CA LEU A 14 5.94 2.63 14.66
C LEU A 14 5.22 1.55 15.49
N ALA A 15 4.83 1.85 16.73
CA ALA A 15 4.06 0.95 17.58
C ALA A 15 2.67 0.67 17.00
N LEU A 16 1.98 1.67 16.43
CA LEU A 16 0.73 1.47 15.69
C LEU A 16 0.94 0.66 14.39
N TYR A 17 2.10 0.77 13.76
CA TYR A 17 2.45 0.04 12.54
C TYR A 17 2.73 -1.45 12.81
N THR A 18 3.46 -1.77 13.89
CA THR A 18 3.70 -3.16 14.31
C THR A 18 2.42 -3.80 14.84
N TYR A 19 1.58 -3.06 15.58
CA TYR A 19 0.26 -3.53 16.01
C TYR A 19 -0.67 -3.81 14.82
N ASN A 20 -0.60 -3.02 13.73
CA ASN A 20 -1.35 -3.26 12.50
C ASN A 20 -0.84 -4.45 11.66
N LEU A 21 0.46 -4.74 11.70
CA LEU A 21 1.05 -5.91 11.05
C LEU A 21 0.67 -7.22 11.76
N VAL A 22 0.62 -7.21 13.09
CA VAL A 22 0.17 -8.36 13.90
C VAL A 22 -1.35 -8.55 13.78
N SER A 23 -2.13 -7.46 13.72
CA SER A 23 -3.58 -7.57 13.50
C SER A 23 -3.94 -8.08 12.09
N LEU A 24 -3.11 -7.81 11.07
CA LEU A 24 -3.25 -8.44 9.74
C LEU A 24 -3.04 -9.97 9.75
N GLN A 25 -2.30 -10.51 10.71
CA GLN A 25 -2.14 -11.96 10.88
C GLN A 25 -3.27 -12.58 11.72
N VAL A 26 -3.81 -11.85 12.70
CA VAL A 26 -4.92 -12.28 13.57
C VAL A 26 -6.30 -12.07 12.93
N SER A 27 -6.41 -11.23 11.89
CA SER A 27 -7.68 -10.85 11.24
C SER A 27 -8.24 -11.85 10.23
N LYS A 28 -7.50 -12.90 9.85
CA LYS A 28 -7.96 -13.89 8.86
C LYS A 28 -9.38 -14.46 9.16
N PRO A 29 -9.73 -14.86 10.40
CA PRO A 29 -11.07 -15.40 10.64
C PRO A 29 -12.19 -14.34 10.74
N ILE A 30 -11.87 -13.05 10.95
CA ILE A 30 -12.89 -11.99 11.14
C ILE A 30 -13.24 -11.30 9.82
N GLN A 31 -12.27 -11.16 8.91
CA GLN A 31 -12.47 -10.54 7.60
C GLN A 31 -13.40 -11.34 6.67
N ASP A 32 -13.47 -12.65 6.86
CA ASP A 32 -14.30 -13.53 6.03
C ASP A 32 -15.78 -13.55 6.47
N THR A 33 -16.09 -13.07 7.68
CA THR A 33 -17.46 -13.11 8.24
C THR A 33 -18.27 -11.83 7.97
N TYR A 34 -17.67 -10.64 7.98
CA TYR A 34 -18.44 -9.37 7.82
C TYR A 34 -17.67 -8.27 7.03
N PRO A 35 -17.88 -8.17 5.70
CA PRO A 35 -17.14 -7.26 4.80
C PRO A 35 -17.24 -5.76 5.12
N TRP A 36 -18.31 -5.31 5.79
CA TRP A 36 -18.50 -3.90 6.17
C TRP A 36 -17.56 -3.44 7.29
N THR A 37 -17.03 -4.36 8.10
CA THR A 37 -16.14 -4.04 9.22
C THR A 37 -14.79 -3.51 8.72
N ALA A 38 -14.25 -4.07 7.63
CA ALA A 38 -12.98 -3.66 7.03
C ALA A 38 -13.05 -2.24 6.43
N TYR A 39 -14.17 -1.88 5.79
CA TYR A 39 -14.39 -0.52 5.27
C TYR A 39 -14.44 0.52 6.39
N ASN A 40 -15.05 0.16 7.52
CA ASN A 40 -15.15 1.02 8.69
C ASN A 40 -13.77 1.25 9.36
N ILE A 41 -12.95 0.21 9.51
CA ILE A 41 -11.60 0.34 10.09
C ILE A 41 -10.69 1.20 9.22
N SER A 42 -10.72 0.98 7.90
CA SER A 42 -9.91 1.75 6.96
C SER A 42 -10.19 3.26 7.02
N SER A 43 -11.48 3.63 6.99
CA SER A 43 -11.95 5.02 7.00
C SER A 43 -11.82 5.69 8.37
N THR A 44 -12.00 4.94 9.46
CA THR A 44 -11.76 5.45 10.82
C THR A 44 -10.28 5.76 11.06
N LEU A 45 -9.37 4.90 10.62
CA LEU A 45 -7.93 5.17 10.69
C LEU A 45 -7.54 6.42 9.89
N ALA A 46 -8.13 6.60 8.71
CA ALA A 46 -7.95 7.81 7.92
C ALA A 46 -8.35 9.06 8.71
N ARG A 47 -9.56 9.07 9.27
CA ARG A 47 -10.07 10.18 10.08
C ARG A 47 -9.19 10.47 11.30
N ILE A 48 -8.74 9.45 12.01
CA ILE A 48 -7.88 9.62 13.20
C ILE A 48 -6.56 10.29 12.81
N SER A 49 -5.90 9.83 11.74
CA SER A 49 -4.64 10.41 11.29
C SER A 49 -4.77 11.88 10.86
N LEU A 50 -5.87 12.22 10.16
CA LEU A 50 -6.16 13.58 9.73
C LEU A 50 -6.42 14.50 10.94
N ASN A 51 -7.16 14.01 11.94
CA ASN A 51 -7.39 14.77 13.17
C ASN A 51 -6.09 14.99 13.96
N GLN A 52 -5.21 13.99 14.03
CA GLN A 52 -3.90 14.14 14.66
C GLN A 52 -3.07 15.23 13.97
N ALA A 53 -3.01 15.24 12.63
CA ALA A 53 -2.32 16.26 11.88
C ALA A 53 -2.85 17.66 12.23
N ARG A 54 -4.17 17.84 12.26
CA ARG A 54 -4.82 19.10 12.65
C ARG A 54 -4.45 19.57 14.04
N VAL A 55 -4.49 18.67 15.03
CA VAL A 55 -4.13 18.97 16.43
C VAL A 55 -2.69 19.45 16.53
N ILE A 56 -1.75 18.81 15.82
CA ILE A 56 -0.33 19.19 15.83
C ILE A 56 -0.13 20.57 15.18
N THR A 57 -0.79 20.83 14.05
CA THR A 57 -0.74 22.14 13.36
C THR A 57 -1.61 23.22 14.01
N ASN A 58 -2.30 22.91 15.11
CA ASN A 58 -3.26 23.78 15.78
C ASN A 58 -4.28 24.44 14.82
N ARG A 59 -4.87 23.65 13.92
CA ARG A 59 -5.82 24.14 12.91
C ARG A 59 -7.28 23.88 13.28
N SER A 60 -8.17 24.80 12.88
CA SER A 60 -9.62 24.62 13.01
C SER A 60 -10.12 23.46 12.15
N ASN A 61 -11.24 22.86 12.56
CA ASN A 61 -11.91 21.79 11.82
C ASN A 61 -12.42 22.20 10.43
N ASP A 62 -12.58 23.51 10.21
CA ASP A 62 -13.04 24.10 8.95
C ASP A 62 -11.95 24.15 7.87
N THR A 63 -10.68 24.00 8.26
CA THR A 63 -9.57 23.98 7.31
C THR A 63 -9.43 22.61 6.64
N PRO A 64 -9.14 22.53 5.34
CA PRO A 64 -8.91 21.25 4.67
C PRO A 64 -7.79 20.46 5.37
N ALA A 65 -8.07 19.21 5.76
CA ALA A 65 -7.08 18.37 6.45
C ALA A 65 -5.84 18.05 5.59
N THR A 66 -5.97 18.19 4.27
CA THR A 66 -4.87 18.05 3.30
C THR A 66 -3.79 19.10 3.49
N GLU A 67 -4.14 20.32 3.91
CA GLU A 67 -3.17 21.39 4.17
C GLU A 67 -2.34 21.08 5.42
N ALA A 68 -2.98 20.57 6.48
CA ALA A 68 -2.28 20.15 7.69
C ALA A 68 -1.31 18.98 7.41
N LEU A 69 -1.69 18.05 6.53
CA LEU A 69 -0.79 16.99 6.09
C LEU A 69 0.39 17.53 5.28
N ALA A 70 0.14 18.47 4.36
CA ALA A 70 1.19 19.07 3.53
C ALA A 70 2.21 19.84 4.39
N GLU A 71 1.74 20.60 5.39
CA GLU A 71 2.59 21.34 6.34
C GLU A 71 3.49 20.40 7.17
N LEU A 72 2.97 19.24 7.57
CA LEU A 72 3.74 18.21 8.27
C LEU A 72 4.59 17.32 7.34
N GLY A 73 4.44 17.45 6.02
CA GLY A 73 5.04 16.54 5.04
C GLY A 73 4.49 15.10 5.11
N TRP A 74 3.30 14.90 5.69
CA TRP A 74 2.68 13.59 5.84
C TRP A 74 1.99 13.17 4.55
N GLN A 75 2.27 11.94 4.11
CA GLN A 75 1.56 11.33 2.96
C GLN A 75 0.16 10.88 3.37
N ASN A 76 -0.80 10.95 2.44
CA ASN A 76 -2.13 10.37 2.61
C ASN A 76 -2.03 8.85 2.88
N LEU A 77 -2.87 8.32 3.76
CA LEU A 77 -2.89 6.88 4.05
C LEU A 77 -3.19 6.02 2.82
N GLU A 78 -3.98 6.51 1.88
CA GLU A 78 -4.23 5.79 0.63
C GLU A 78 -2.95 5.63 -0.19
N THR A 79 -2.16 6.69 -0.33
CA THR A 79 -0.88 6.65 -1.05
C THR A 79 0.15 5.80 -0.29
N GLN A 80 0.17 5.87 1.05
CA GLN A 80 1.02 5.01 1.87
C GLN A 80 0.67 3.52 1.70
N ARG A 81 -0.62 3.17 1.66
CA ARG A 81 -1.08 1.79 1.44
C ARG A 81 -0.72 1.32 0.04
N ALA A 82 -0.90 2.15 -0.98
CA ALA A 82 -0.47 1.85 -2.34
C ALA A 82 1.04 1.59 -2.40
N LYS A 83 1.87 2.47 -1.84
CA LYS A 83 3.33 2.29 -1.76
C LYS A 83 3.73 1.01 -1.01
N THR A 84 3.08 0.73 0.12
CA THR A 84 3.34 -0.49 0.90
C THR A 84 2.99 -1.74 0.10
N LYS A 85 1.84 -1.73 -0.59
CA LYS A 85 1.42 -2.82 -1.46
C LYS A 85 2.37 -3.02 -2.63
N ALA A 86 2.81 -1.94 -3.29
CA ALA A 86 3.80 -2.00 -4.36
C ALA A 86 5.14 -2.60 -3.88
N LYS A 87 5.61 -2.24 -2.67
CA LYS A 87 6.80 -2.85 -2.05
C LYS A 87 6.61 -4.35 -1.78
N GLN A 88 5.43 -4.78 -1.37
CA GLN A 88 5.14 -6.21 -1.21
C GLN A 88 5.11 -6.94 -2.56
N MET A 89 4.51 -6.34 -3.60
CA MET A 89 4.51 -6.89 -4.95
C MET A 89 5.93 -7.07 -5.50
N PHE A 90 6.81 -6.09 -5.28
CA PHE A 90 8.23 -6.21 -5.63
C PHE A 90 8.85 -7.43 -4.94
N LYS A 91 8.67 -7.58 -3.63
CA LYS A 91 9.21 -8.73 -2.90
C LYS A 91 8.68 -10.07 -3.42
N VAL A 92 7.40 -10.13 -3.77
CA VAL A 92 6.77 -11.33 -4.34
C VAL A 92 7.37 -11.66 -5.71
N LEU A 93 7.61 -10.66 -6.56
CA LEU A 93 8.14 -10.88 -7.91
C LEU A 93 9.65 -11.18 -7.94
N HIS A 94 10.38 -10.81 -6.89
CA HIS A 94 11.82 -11.04 -6.74
C HIS A 94 12.13 -12.22 -5.79
N ASP A 95 11.19 -13.14 -5.57
CA ASP A 95 11.35 -14.33 -4.73
C ASP A 95 11.81 -14.04 -3.28
N MET A 96 11.51 -12.82 -2.79
CA MET A 96 11.80 -12.39 -1.41
C MET A 96 10.58 -12.60 -0.48
N ALA A 97 9.50 -13.18 -0.99
CA ALA A 97 8.28 -13.48 -0.25
C ALA A 97 8.08 -15.01 -0.15
N PRO A 98 7.27 -15.50 0.80
CA PRO A 98 6.93 -16.91 0.87
C PRO A 98 6.28 -17.41 -0.44
N ASN A 99 6.59 -18.66 -0.83
CA ASN A 99 6.11 -19.27 -2.08
C ASN A 99 4.58 -19.22 -2.22
N CYS A 100 3.84 -19.31 -1.12
CA CYS A 100 2.38 -19.21 -1.15
C CYS A 100 1.85 -17.87 -1.69
N LEU A 101 2.65 -16.80 -1.63
CA LEU A 101 2.31 -15.52 -2.23
C LEU A 101 2.79 -15.41 -3.68
N THR A 102 3.92 -16.02 -4.03
CA THR A 102 4.44 -16.03 -5.41
C THR A 102 3.50 -16.78 -6.33
N ASP A 103 2.94 -17.91 -5.86
CA ASP A 103 2.01 -18.76 -6.61
C ASP A 103 0.68 -18.07 -6.96
N LEU A 104 0.34 -16.96 -6.28
CA LEU A 104 -0.85 -16.16 -6.57
C LEU A 104 -0.73 -15.35 -7.85
N PHE A 105 0.48 -15.16 -8.37
CA PHE A 105 0.76 -14.27 -9.49
C PHE A 105 1.40 -15.02 -10.65
N SER A 106 1.02 -14.65 -11.87
CA SER A 106 1.63 -15.19 -13.08
C SER A 106 2.02 -14.05 -14.00
N LEU A 107 3.26 -14.05 -14.47
CA LEU A 107 3.76 -13.08 -15.45
C LEU A 107 3.14 -13.36 -16.82
N LYS A 108 2.78 -12.31 -17.56
CA LYS A 108 2.19 -12.46 -18.90
C LYS A 108 3.10 -13.25 -19.85
N LYS A 109 4.43 -13.06 -19.76
CA LYS A 109 5.42 -13.81 -20.54
C LYS A 109 5.32 -15.33 -20.40
N ASN A 110 4.85 -15.85 -19.25
CA ASN A 110 4.75 -17.29 -19.02
C ASN A 110 3.50 -17.90 -19.67
N ILE A 111 2.55 -17.06 -20.09
CA ILE A 111 1.22 -17.48 -20.56
C ILE A 111 1.05 -17.18 -22.05
N THR A 112 1.61 -16.07 -22.54
CA THR A 112 1.56 -15.70 -23.94
C THR A 112 2.90 -15.94 -24.62
N ASN A 113 2.92 -16.73 -25.70
CA ASN A 113 4.10 -16.90 -26.58
C ASN A 113 4.43 -15.66 -27.44
N TYR A 114 3.64 -14.59 -27.32
CA TYR A 114 3.82 -13.36 -28.08
C TYR A 114 4.55 -12.29 -27.26
N ASN A 115 5.59 -11.69 -27.86
CA ASN A 115 6.33 -10.56 -27.29
C ASN A 115 5.54 -9.25 -27.44
N LEU A 116 4.49 -9.10 -26.64
CA LEU A 116 3.75 -7.83 -26.54
C LEU A 116 4.59 -6.80 -25.78
N ARG A 117 4.54 -5.52 -26.19
CA ARG A 117 5.24 -4.42 -25.49
C ARG A 117 4.80 -4.40 -24.01
N GLY A 118 5.76 -4.57 -23.09
CA GLY A 118 5.52 -4.66 -21.65
C GLY A 118 5.12 -6.05 -21.11
N SER A 119 5.18 -7.13 -21.92
CA SER A 119 4.85 -8.49 -21.46
C SER A 119 5.90 -9.10 -20.52
N SER A 120 7.13 -8.59 -20.54
CA SER A 120 8.25 -9.02 -19.69
C SER A 120 7.98 -8.79 -18.21
N THR A 121 7.41 -7.62 -17.88
CA THR A 121 7.30 -7.12 -16.50
C THR A 121 5.84 -6.90 -16.06
N SER A 122 4.86 -7.13 -16.94
CA SER A 122 3.43 -7.03 -16.60
C SER A 122 2.87 -8.35 -16.06
N LEU A 123 2.05 -8.25 -15.03
CA LEU A 123 1.32 -9.35 -14.42
C LEU A 123 0.02 -9.65 -15.15
N GLN A 124 -0.36 -10.92 -15.23
CA GLN A 124 -1.70 -11.30 -15.65
C GLN A 124 -2.70 -10.88 -14.57
N LEU A 125 -3.72 -10.14 -14.99
CA LEU A 125 -4.85 -9.83 -14.14
C LEU A 125 -5.83 -11.01 -14.18
N PRO A 126 -6.13 -11.66 -13.05
CA PRO A 126 -7.20 -12.65 -13.03
C PRO A 126 -8.52 -11.96 -13.36
N LEU A 127 -9.39 -12.59 -14.17
CA LEU A 127 -10.73 -12.05 -14.44
C LEU A 127 -11.60 -12.31 -13.20
N PRO A 128 -11.96 -11.28 -12.41
CA PRO A 128 -12.71 -11.49 -11.20
C PRO A 128 -14.17 -11.75 -11.55
N LYS A 129 -14.71 -12.85 -11.01
CA LYS A 129 -16.12 -13.21 -11.18
C LYS A 129 -17.06 -12.38 -10.29
N THR A 130 -16.51 -11.70 -9.27
CA THR A 130 -17.26 -10.91 -8.28
C THR A 130 -16.53 -9.61 -7.93
N GLU A 131 -17.27 -8.58 -7.51
CA GLU A 131 -16.69 -7.31 -7.02
C GLU A 131 -15.81 -7.50 -5.78
N PHE A 132 -16.11 -8.50 -4.96
CA PHE A 132 -15.27 -8.84 -3.80
C PHE A 132 -13.88 -9.31 -4.23
N MET A 133 -13.79 -10.12 -5.27
CA MET A 133 -12.53 -10.62 -5.80
C MET A 133 -11.68 -9.50 -6.42
N LYS A 134 -12.27 -8.36 -6.82
CA LYS A 134 -11.51 -7.16 -7.23
C LYS A 134 -10.76 -6.51 -6.08
N LYS A 135 -11.13 -6.77 -4.83
CA LYS A 135 -10.45 -6.26 -3.63
C LYS A 135 -9.41 -7.23 -3.09
N SER A 136 -9.26 -8.42 -3.69
CA SER A 136 -8.24 -9.39 -3.27
C SER A 136 -6.84 -8.85 -3.56
N PHE A 137 -5.87 -9.29 -2.76
CA PHE A 137 -4.47 -8.95 -2.98
C PHE A 137 -3.97 -9.40 -4.36
N SER A 138 -4.44 -10.56 -4.85
CA SER A 138 -4.06 -11.08 -6.16
C SER A 138 -4.52 -10.19 -7.32
N TYR A 139 -5.75 -9.68 -7.29
CA TYR A 139 -6.25 -8.79 -8.33
C TYR A 139 -5.70 -7.37 -8.16
N ASP A 140 -5.89 -6.78 -6.98
CA ASP A 140 -5.59 -5.38 -6.72
C ASP A 140 -4.07 -5.12 -6.68
N GLY A 141 -3.29 -6.09 -6.19
CA GLY A 141 -1.82 -6.06 -6.27
C GLY A 141 -1.30 -6.12 -7.70
N ALA A 142 -1.83 -7.04 -8.52
CA ALA A 142 -1.47 -7.12 -9.94
C ALA A 142 -1.90 -5.87 -10.72
N LYS A 143 -3.07 -5.31 -10.39
CA LYS A 143 -3.57 -4.06 -10.99
C LYS A 143 -2.66 -2.89 -10.65
N LEU A 144 -2.31 -2.73 -9.37
CA LEU A 144 -1.40 -1.70 -8.91
C LEU A 144 -0.04 -1.83 -9.58
N TRP A 145 0.54 -3.04 -9.62
CA TRP A 145 1.82 -3.29 -10.28
C TRP A 145 1.78 -2.88 -11.76
N ASN A 146 0.73 -3.27 -12.48
CA ASN A 146 0.59 -2.93 -13.90
C ASN A 146 0.36 -1.43 -14.16
N SER A 147 -0.14 -0.67 -13.17
CA SER A 147 -0.23 0.79 -13.27
C SER A 147 1.10 1.51 -13.05
N LEU A 148 2.13 0.82 -12.57
CA LEU A 148 3.45 1.44 -12.35
C LEU A 148 4.17 1.71 -13.68
N PRO A 149 4.97 2.78 -13.74
CA PRO A 149 5.88 3.03 -14.85
C PRO A 149 6.81 1.84 -15.10
N GLU A 150 7.15 1.59 -16.36
CA GLU A 150 8.08 0.52 -16.75
C GLU A 150 9.44 0.68 -16.04
N ALA A 151 9.94 1.92 -15.93
CA ALA A 151 11.17 2.25 -15.18
C ALA A 151 11.15 1.78 -13.71
N SER A 152 10.01 1.90 -13.03
CA SER A 152 9.87 1.41 -11.65
C SER A 152 9.83 -0.11 -11.60
N ARG A 153 9.22 -0.77 -12.59
CA ARG A 153 9.10 -2.23 -12.62
C ARG A 153 10.39 -2.95 -13.02
N ASP A 154 11.25 -2.30 -13.79
CA ASP A 154 12.54 -2.86 -14.24
C ASP A 154 13.67 -2.68 -13.19
N CYS A 155 13.36 -2.11 -12.03
CA CYS A 155 14.31 -2.02 -10.93
C CYS A 155 14.74 -3.41 -10.44
N THR A 156 16.04 -3.64 -10.30
CA THR A 156 16.60 -4.91 -9.81
C THR A 156 16.80 -4.96 -8.30
N SER A 157 16.79 -3.80 -7.64
CA SER A 157 17.00 -3.68 -6.19
C SER A 157 15.82 -3.01 -5.51
N LEU A 158 15.48 -3.47 -4.30
CA LEU A 158 14.42 -2.88 -3.49
C LEU A 158 14.72 -1.40 -3.19
N SER A 159 15.98 -1.03 -2.97
CA SER A 159 16.38 0.35 -2.67
C SER A 159 16.11 1.31 -3.84
N SER A 160 16.45 0.90 -5.06
CA SER A 160 16.15 1.63 -6.29
C SER A 160 14.63 1.77 -6.49
N PHE A 161 13.90 0.68 -6.25
CA PHE A 161 12.45 0.67 -6.35
C PHE A 161 11.77 1.61 -5.35
N VAL A 162 12.21 1.63 -4.10
CA VAL A 162 11.66 2.56 -3.09
C VAL A 162 11.89 4.01 -3.50
N ARG A 163 13.08 4.33 -4.04
CA ARG A 163 13.39 5.68 -4.52
C ARG A 163 12.48 6.08 -5.69
N GLU A 164 12.26 5.19 -6.66
CA GLU A 164 11.34 5.44 -7.77
C GLU A 164 9.88 5.60 -7.29
N LEU A 165 9.45 4.81 -6.31
CA LEU A 165 8.12 4.95 -5.68
C LEU A 165 7.96 6.25 -4.87
N GLU A 166 9.05 6.83 -4.38
CA GLU A 166 9.02 8.11 -3.69
C GLU A 166 8.94 9.28 -4.67
N ALA A 167 9.64 9.16 -5.81
CA ALA A 167 9.54 10.11 -6.92
C ALA A 167 8.18 10.08 -7.63
N HIS A 168 7.53 8.91 -7.68
CA HIS A 168 6.22 8.77 -8.31
C HIS A 168 5.07 9.10 -7.35
N THR A 169 4.33 10.16 -7.65
CA THR A 169 3.10 10.52 -6.95
C THR A 169 1.96 9.62 -7.43
N PHE A 170 1.47 8.72 -6.57
CA PHE A 170 0.21 8.04 -6.80
C PHE A 170 -0.92 9.07 -6.72
N ILE A 171 -1.64 9.29 -7.83
CA ILE A 171 -2.87 10.11 -7.88
C ILE A 171 -4.04 9.26 -7.40
#